data_AF-A0A377VD12-F1
#
_entry.id   AF-A0A377VD12-F1
#
_cell.length_a   1.000
_cell.length_b   1.000
_cell.length_c   1.000
_cell.angle_alpha   90.00
_cell.angle_beta   90.00
_cell.angle_gamma   90.00
#
_symmetry.space_group_name_H-M   'P 1'
#
loop_
_entity.id
_entity.type
_entity.pdbx_description
1 polymer ?
#
loop_
_entity_poly.entity_id
_entity_poly.type
_entity_poly.pdbx_seq_one_letter_code
_entity_poly.pdbx_strand_id
1 'polypeptide(L)'
;MGHLRAAVYPALRENWGIGDFGDLRAMLPEIARRGGSFIGLNPIHALYPANPESASPYSPSSRRWLNVIYIDVNAVEDFQRSEEAQAWWQSPATQQALQAARETDDVDYTAVTMLKMTALRMAWKQFSRREDEQMTAFREFVLREGESLYWQAAFDALHAWQVQQDPLRWGWPAWPKAFQDIDSPEVKAFCVEHEDDVSFYLWLQWLAWSQFAACWETSQRDGMPIGLYRDLAVGVAEGGSETWCDRELYCLKASVGAPPDILGPLARTGACRRWIRISLPPAPMSRLSTCCALICRTAARCASIT
;
A
#
# COMPACT_ATOMS: atom_id res chain seq x y z
N MET A 1 22.63 -22.63 -7.12
CA MET A 1 22.06 -21.27 -6.94
C MET A 1 20.55 -21.38 -7.06
N GLY A 2 19.85 -21.57 -5.94
CA GLY A 2 18.39 -21.55 -5.93
C GLY A 2 17.94 -20.12 -5.66
N HIS A 3 17.40 -19.44 -6.65
CA HIS A 3 16.77 -18.14 -6.46
C HIS A 3 15.33 -18.40 -6.01
N LEU A 4 14.97 -18.01 -4.79
CA LEU A 4 13.60 -18.12 -4.30
C LEU A 4 12.75 -17.00 -4.93
N ARG A 5 11.71 -17.38 -5.68
CA ARG A 5 10.60 -16.48 -6.04
C ARG A 5 9.49 -16.75 -5.03
N ALA A 6 9.21 -15.81 -4.13
CA ALA A 6 8.09 -15.93 -3.20
C ALA A 6 6.98 -14.97 -3.65
N ALA A 7 5.86 -15.55 -4.09
CA ALA A 7 4.61 -14.82 -4.27
C ALA A 7 3.90 -14.82 -2.92
N VAL A 8 4.10 -13.77 -2.13
CA VAL A 8 3.60 -13.62 -0.74
C VAL A 8 4.23 -14.65 0.22
N TYR A 9 4.78 -14.15 1.33
CA TYR A 9 5.60 -14.94 2.26
C TYR A 9 4.80 -16.11 2.87
N PRO A 10 5.40 -17.30 3.06
CA PRO A 10 4.83 -18.27 3.99
C PRO A 10 4.78 -17.60 5.37
N ALA A 11 3.59 -17.50 5.94
CA ALA A 11 3.36 -16.82 7.20
C ALA A 11 4.29 -17.35 8.30
N LEU A 12 5.12 -16.49 8.89
CA LEU A 12 5.76 -16.84 10.16
C LEU A 12 4.72 -16.71 11.27
N ARG A 13 4.96 -17.40 12.40
CA ARG A 13 3.98 -17.58 13.48
C ARG A 13 3.50 -16.30 14.17
N GLU A 14 3.93 -15.11 13.77
CA GLU A 14 3.60 -13.85 14.47
C GLU A 14 2.78 -12.86 13.63
N ASN A 15 2.58 -13.13 12.32
CA ASN A 15 1.76 -12.25 11.50
C ASN A 15 0.26 -12.42 11.75
N TRP A 16 -0.53 -11.52 11.18
CA TRP A 16 -1.96 -11.41 11.45
C TRP A 16 -2.84 -12.14 10.42
N GLY A 17 -2.34 -13.21 9.79
CA GLY A 17 -3.07 -13.97 8.76
C GLY A 17 -2.67 -13.61 7.32
N ILE A 18 -1.69 -12.72 7.14
CA ILE A 18 -1.07 -12.42 5.85
C ILE A 18 0.43 -12.20 6.04
N GLY A 19 1.24 -12.64 5.08
CA GLY A 19 2.66 -12.32 5.04
C GLY A 19 2.89 -10.81 4.94
N ASP A 20 3.68 -10.22 5.84
CA ASP A 20 3.89 -8.77 5.93
C ASP A 20 5.38 -8.35 5.99
N PHE A 21 5.67 -7.06 6.23
CA PHE A 21 7.05 -6.57 6.26
C PHE A 21 7.86 -7.11 7.44
N GLY A 22 7.22 -7.53 8.53
CA GLY A 22 7.88 -8.23 9.63
C GLY A 22 8.40 -9.59 9.17
N ASP A 23 7.57 -10.34 8.44
CA ASP A 23 7.97 -11.62 7.83
C ASP A 23 9.12 -11.44 6.82
N LEU A 24 9.02 -10.43 5.94
CA LEU A 24 10.10 -10.11 5.00
C LEU A 24 11.42 -9.87 5.73
N ARG A 25 11.39 -9.02 6.76
CA ARG A 25 12.57 -8.66 7.52
C ARG A 25 13.19 -9.87 8.22
N ALA A 26 12.37 -10.76 8.75
CA ALA A 26 12.83 -11.99 9.40
C ALA A 26 13.41 -13.01 8.40
N MET A 27 12.92 -13.05 7.16
CA MET A 27 13.41 -13.96 6.13
C MET A 27 14.78 -13.54 5.55
N LEU A 28 15.07 -12.24 5.49
CA LEU A 28 16.28 -11.71 4.85
C LEU A 28 17.59 -12.32 5.41
N PRO A 29 17.85 -12.34 6.72
CA PRO A 29 19.08 -12.95 7.26
C PRO A 29 19.19 -14.45 6.95
N GLU A 30 18.07 -15.16 6.97
CA GLU A 30 18.00 -16.59 6.71
C GLU A 30 18.30 -16.94 5.25
N ILE A 31 17.92 -16.07 4.31
CA ILE A 31 18.26 -16.21 2.89
C ILE A 31 19.73 -15.82 2.67
N ALA A 32 20.19 -14.72 3.26
CA ALA A 32 21.58 -14.26 3.14
C ALA A 32 22.57 -15.31 3.66
N ARG A 33 22.30 -15.91 4.84
CA ARG A 33 23.13 -16.96 5.45
C ARG A 33 23.27 -18.22 4.58
N ARG A 34 22.31 -18.47 3.69
CA ARG A 34 22.32 -19.58 2.73
C ARG A 34 22.92 -19.19 1.36
N GLY A 35 23.49 -17.99 1.24
CA GLY A 35 24.09 -17.47 0.02
C GLY A 35 23.08 -16.91 -0.99
N GLY A 36 21.85 -16.64 -0.57
CA GLY A 36 20.84 -15.99 -1.41
C GLY A 36 21.15 -14.51 -1.62
N SER A 37 21.02 -14.02 -2.86
CA SER A 37 21.40 -12.66 -3.22
C SER A 37 20.26 -11.64 -3.17
N PHE A 38 19.01 -12.10 -3.18
CA PHE A 38 17.81 -11.26 -3.06
C PHE A 38 16.56 -12.06 -2.67
N ILE A 39 15.52 -11.33 -2.28
CA ILE A 39 14.12 -11.80 -2.24
C ILE A 39 13.33 -11.04 -3.31
N GLY A 40 12.65 -11.78 -4.19
CA GLY A 40 11.76 -11.22 -5.20
C GLY A 40 10.33 -11.06 -4.69
N LEU A 41 9.72 -9.91 -4.97
CA LEU A 41 8.40 -9.52 -4.47
C LEU A 41 7.39 -9.40 -5.61
N ASN A 42 6.14 -9.78 -5.34
CA ASN A 42 5.02 -9.31 -6.15
C ASN A 42 4.91 -7.77 -6.07
N PRO A 43 4.12 -7.13 -6.95
CA PRO A 43 3.88 -5.71 -6.82
C PRO A 43 3.21 -5.41 -5.47
N ILE A 44 3.81 -4.51 -4.70
CA ILE A 44 3.36 -4.06 -3.37
C ILE A 44 2.69 -2.68 -3.43
N HIS A 45 2.11 -2.36 -4.59
CA HIS A 45 1.45 -1.09 -4.90
C HIS A 45 0.20 -0.88 -4.04
N ALA A 46 -0.14 0.37 -3.74
CA ALA A 46 -1.34 0.72 -2.99
C ALA A 46 -2.59 0.14 -3.67
N LEU A 47 -3.37 -0.60 -2.88
CA LEU A 47 -4.67 -1.15 -3.28
C LEU A 47 -5.80 -0.35 -2.61
N TYR A 48 -6.81 -1.02 -2.06
CA TYR A 48 -8.03 -0.40 -1.54
C TYR A 48 -8.32 -0.92 -0.12
N PRO A 49 -7.89 -0.24 0.95
CA PRO A 49 -8.23 -0.65 2.32
C PRO A 49 -9.74 -0.72 2.58
N ALA A 50 -10.51 0.15 1.89
CA ALA A 50 -11.97 0.19 1.95
C ALA A 50 -12.66 -0.92 1.12
N ASN A 51 -11.92 -1.62 0.25
CA ASN A 51 -12.43 -2.74 -0.56
C ASN A 51 -11.35 -3.86 -0.65
N PRO A 52 -11.06 -4.52 0.47
CA PRO A 52 -9.87 -5.36 0.63
C PRO A 52 -9.87 -6.61 -0.27
N GLU A 53 -11.06 -7.11 -0.66
CA GLU A 53 -11.21 -8.24 -1.59
C GLU A 53 -10.75 -7.91 -3.03
N SER A 54 -10.60 -6.62 -3.37
CA SER A 54 -9.94 -6.20 -4.61
C SER A 54 -8.41 -6.32 -4.49
N ALA A 55 -7.94 -7.54 -4.27
CA ALA A 55 -6.60 -7.88 -3.82
C ALA A 55 -5.57 -8.11 -4.94
N SER A 56 -5.94 -7.92 -6.22
CA SER A 56 -5.00 -8.12 -7.33
C SER A 56 -3.88 -7.07 -7.32
N PRO A 57 -2.60 -7.46 -7.15
CA PRO A 57 -1.47 -6.51 -7.14
C PRO A 57 -1.21 -5.86 -8.51
N TYR A 58 -1.85 -6.38 -9.56
CA TYR A 58 -1.76 -5.86 -10.93
C TYR A 58 -2.91 -4.89 -11.28
N SER A 59 -3.86 -4.68 -10.38
CA SER A 59 -4.93 -3.67 -10.49
C SER A 59 -4.79 -2.56 -9.43
N PRO A 60 -3.61 -1.93 -9.24
CA PRO A 60 -3.41 -1.05 -8.10
C PRO A 60 -4.16 0.28 -8.23
N SER A 61 -4.46 0.88 -7.07
CA SER A 61 -4.96 2.25 -6.95
C SER A 61 -3.90 3.26 -7.40
N SER A 62 -2.66 3.05 -6.95
CA SER A 62 -1.48 3.76 -7.44
C SER A 62 -0.24 2.88 -7.41
N ARG A 63 0.64 3.04 -8.41
CA ARG A 63 1.97 2.41 -8.46
C ARG A 63 3.06 3.18 -7.71
N ARG A 64 2.72 4.37 -7.19
CA ARG A 64 3.65 5.23 -6.44
C ARG A 64 3.67 4.87 -4.96
N TRP A 65 2.52 4.49 -4.41
CA TRP A 65 2.30 4.26 -2.99
C TRP A 65 2.24 2.77 -2.65
N LEU A 66 2.31 2.44 -1.37
CA LEU A 66 2.44 1.07 -0.90
C LEU A 66 1.11 0.49 -0.41
N ASN A 67 0.97 -0.83 -0.51
CA ASN A 67 -0.14 -1.55 0.10
C ASN A 67 0.02 -1.60 1.62
N VAL A 68 -0.85 -0.88 2.33
CA VAL A 68 -0.81 -0.74 3.79
C VAL A 68 -1.14 -2.05 4.53
N ILE A 69 -1.70 -3.06 3.87
CA ILE A 69 -1.96 -4.37 4.50
C ILE A 69 -0.66 -5.08 4.93
N TYR A 70 0.47 -4.73 4.31
CA TYR A 70 1.78 -5.29 4.63
C TYR A 70 2.47 -4.61 5.83
N ILE A 71 1.82 -3.65 6.48
CA ILE A 71 2.34 -3.11 7.75
C ILE A 71 2.32 -4.22 8.81
N ASP A 72 3.48 -4.52 9.38
CA ASP A 72 3.60 -5.29 10.61
C ASP A 72 3.16 -4.42 11.79
N VAL A 73 1.95 -4.68 12.29
CA VAL A 73 1.37 -3.93 13.41
C VAL A 73 2.12 -4.22 14.70
N ASN A 74 2.74 -5.40 14.85
CA ASN A 74 3.51 -5.74 16.03
C ASN A 74 4.73 -4.84 16.19
N ALA A 75 5.30 -4.35 15.09
CA ALA A 75 6.44 -3.43 15.07
C ALA A 75 6.06 -1.95 15.31
N VAL A 76 4.77 -1.62 15.46
CA VAL A 76 4.31 -0.24 15.69
C VAL A 76 4.35 0.09 17.19
N GLU A 77 5.28 0.96 17.59
CA GLU A 77 5.48 1.36 19.00
C GLU A 77 4.20 1.88 19.66
N ASP A 78 3.42 2.72 18.97
CA ASP A 78 2.16 3.26 19.50
C ASP A 78 1.05 2.22 19.67
N PHE A 79 1.10 1.12 18.90
CA PHE A 79 0.20 -0.01 19.14
C PHE A 79 0.56 -0.72 20.45
N GLN A 80 1.85 -0.94 20.71
CA GLN A 80 2.34 -1.58 21.93
C GLN A 80 2.06 -0.74 23.18
N ARG A 81 2.12 0.59 23.07
CA ARG A 81 1.95 1.52 24.19
C ARG A 81 0.51 1.96 24.43
N SER A 82 -0.40 1.72 23.50
CA SER A 82 -1.80 2.15 23.63
C SER A 82 -2.56 1.20 24.53
N GLU A 83 -2.98 1.67 25.71
CA GLU A 83 -3.80 0.89 26.63
C GLU A 83 -5.12 0.43 25.96
N GLU A 84 -5.74 1.30 25.16
CA GLU A 84 -6.93 0.97 24.37
C GLU A 84 -6.64 -0.19 23.40
N ALA A 85 -5.54 -0.09 22.65
CA ALA A 85 -5.15 -1.12 21.69
C ALA A 85 -4.79 -2.45 22.36
N GLN A 86 -4.09 -2.41 23.50
CA GLN A 86 -3.71 -3.61 24.25
C GLN A 86 -4.91 -4.28 24.90
N ALA A 87 -5.87 -3.52 25.45
CA ALA A 87 -7.12 -4.07 25.96
C ALA A 87 -7.95 -4.73 24.85
N TRP A 88 -8.04 -4.10 23.68
CA TRP A 88 -8.69 -4.70 22.51
C TRP A 88 -7.96 -5.96 22.04
N TRP A 89 -6.62 -5.93 21.94
CA TRP A 89 -5.79 -7.04 21.50
C TRP A 89 -5.92 -8.26 22.40
N GLN A 90 -5.93 -8.07 23.72
CA GLN A 90 -6.06 -9.14 24.70
C GLN A 90 -7.49 -9.68 24.83
N SER A 91 -8.48 -9.05 24.19
CA SER A 91 -9.86 -9.51 24.28
C SER A 91 -10.04 -10.88 23.61
N PRO A 92 -10.87 -11.79 24.19
CA PRO A 92 -11.12 -13.10 23.60
C PRO A 92 -11.67 -13.02 22.17
N ALA A 93 -12.50 -12.01 21.89
CA ALA A 93 -13.09 -11.79 20.57
C ALA A 93 -12.00 -11.48 19.51
N THR A 94 -11.05 -10.59 19.82
CA THR A 94 -9.95 -10.25 18.91
C THR A 94 -9.02 -11.44 18.70
N GLN A 95 -8.67 -12.17 19.77
CA GLN A 95 -7.81 -13.35 19.66
C GLN A 95 -8.48 -14.47 18.83
N GLN A 96 -9.79 -14.66 18.99
CA GLN A 96 -10.55 -15.62 18.18
C GLN A 96 -10.60 -15.19 16.70
N ALA A 97 -10.84 -13.92 16.41
CA ALA A 97 -10.86 -13.40 15.05
C ALA A 97 -9.47 -13.52 14.36
N LEU A 98 -8.40 -13.23 15.09
CA LEU A 98 -7.02 -13.40 14.63
C LEU A 98 -6.72 -14.87 14.33
N GLN A 99 -7.08 -15.77 15.25
CA GLN A 99 -6.85 -17.20 15.05
C GLN A 99 -7.61 -17.71 13.83
N ALA A 100 -8.88 -17.33 13.67
CA ALA A 100 -9.68 -17.67 12.51
C ALA A 100 -9.03 -17.17 11.20
N ALA A 101 -8.56 -15.92 11.16
CA ALA A 101 -7.87 -15.37 9.99
C ALA A 101 -6.59 -16.15 9.64
N ARG A 102 -5.86 -16.64 10.65
CA ARG A 102 -4.61 -17.41 10.46
C ARG A 102 -4.80 -18.88 10.11
N GLU A 103 -5.95 -19.46 10.43
CA GLU A 103 -6.27 -20.87 10.17
C GLU A 103 -6.86 -21.12 8.78
N THR A 104 -7.14 -20.06 8.02
CA THR A 104 -7.62 -20.18 6.64
C THR A 104 -6.52 -20.67 5.69
N ASP A 105 -6.90 -21.50 4.70
CA ASP A 105 -5.98 -21.96 3.65
C ASP A 105 -5.64 -20.83 2.65
N ASP A 106 -6.58 -19.90 2.45
CA ASP A 106 -6.45 -18.71 1.61
C ASP A 106 -6.56 -17.45 2.46
N VAL A 107 -5.82 -16.39 2.10
CA VAL A 107 -5.82 -15.13 2.84
C VAL A 107 -7.23 -14.51 2.88
N ASP A 108 -7.79 -14.35 4.08
CA ASP A 108 -9.00 -13.57 4.33
C ASP A 108 -8.66 -12.07 4.39
N TYR A 109 -8.64 -11.41 3.22
CA TYR A 109 -8.26 -10.00 3.11
C TYR A 109 -9.16 -9.08 3.94
N THR A 110 -10.46 -9.36 3.99
CA THR A 110 -11.42 -8.61 4.79
C THR A 110 -11.11 -8.72 6.29
N ALA A 111 -10.97 -9.92 6.84
CA ALA A 111 -10.69 -10.12 8.26
C ALA A 111 -9.35 -9.48 8.66
N VAL A 112 -8.30 -9.70 7.87
CA VAL A 112 -6.97 -9.14 8.14
C VAL A 112 -6.98 -7.61 8.10
N THR A 113 -7.62 -7.03 7.08
CA THR A 113 -7.69 -5.57 6.93
C THR A 113 -8.47 -4.95 8.08
N MET A 114 -9.59 -5.56 8.50
CA MET A 114 -10.35 -5.08 9.66
C MET A 114 -9.49 -5.09 10.93
N LEU A 115 -8.81 -6.20 11.24
CA LEU A 115 -7.94 -6.30 12.41
C LEU A 115 -6.85 -5.21 12.38
N LYS A 116 -6.11 -5.10 11.28
CA LYS A 116 -5.01 -4.13 11.16
C LYS A 116 -5.51 -2.68 11.21
N MET A 117 -6.58 -2.33 10.51
CA MET A 117 -7.12 -0.97 10.53
C MET A 117 -7.65 -0.56 11.91
N THR A 118 -8.33 -1.47 12.62
CA THR A 118 -8.80 -1.24 13.98
C THR A 118 -7.63 -0.97 14.94
N ALA A 119 -6.59 -1.80 14.89
CA ALA A 119 -5.39 -1.63 15.70
C ALA A 119 -4.63 -0.33 15.38
N LEU A 120 -4.42 -0.06 14.09
CA LEU A 120 -3.68 1.11 13.63
C LEU A 120 -4.42 2.40 13.93
N ARG A 121 -5.76 2.42 13.91
CA ARG A 121 -6.54 3.59 14.36
C ARG A 121 -6.36 3.88 15.83
N MET A 122 -6.30 2.87 16.69
CA MET A 122 -6.01 3.06 18.12
C MET A 122 -4.57 3.53 18.34
N ALA A 123 -3.61 3.01 17.58
CA ALA A 123 -2.22 3.47 17.60
C ALA A 123 -2.09 4.93 17.11
N TRP A 124 -2.83 5.31 16.06
CA TRP A 124 -2.84 6.68 15.54
C TRP A 124 -3.29 7.71 16.58
N LYS A 125 -4.32 7.41 17.38
CA LYS A 125 -4.77 8.31 18.47
C LYS A 125 -3.65 8.65 19.45
N GLN A 126 -2.68 7.74 19.62
CA GLN A 126 -1.50 7.97 20.45
C GLN A 126 -0.40 8.69 19.66
N PHE A 127 -0.09 8.22 18.44
CA PHE A 127 0.94 8.83 17.60
C PHE A 127 0.66 10.30 17.30
N SER A 128 -0.60 10.67 17.02
CA SER A 128 -1.01 12.03 16.64
C SER A 128 -0.77 13.07 17.74
N ARG A 129 -0.52 12.62 18.98
CA ARG A 129 -0.20 13.47 20.15
C ARG A 129 1.30 13.56 20.44
N ARG A 130 2.15 12.87 19.66
CA ARG A 130 3.60 12.92 19.84
C ARG A 130 4.15 14.28 19.46
N GLU A 131 5.14 14.72 20.23
CA GLU A 131 5.95 15.92 19.98
C GLU A 131 7.44 15.56 20.00
N ASP A 132 7.81 14.50 19.27
CA ASP A 132 9.14 13.91 19.27
C ASP A 132 9.74 13.77 17.85
N GLU A 133 10.89 13.10 17.77
CA GLU A 133 11.59 12.83 16.51
C GLU A 133 10.75 12.00 15.53
N GLN A 134 9.85 11.12 16.01
CA GLN A 134 8.99 10.31 15.16
C GLN A 134 7.93 11.16 14.46
N MET A 135 7.27 12.06 15.20
CA MET A 135 6.33 13.03 14.60
C MET A 135 7.05 13.95 13.61
N THR A 136 8.28 14.36 13.93
CA THR A 136 9.11 15.18 13.03
C THR A 136 9.43 14.44 11.73
N ALA A 137 9.91 13.19 11.81
CA ALA A 137 10.21 12.35 10.65
C ALA A 137 8.97 12.08 9.78
N PHE A 138 7.80 11.87 10.40
CA PHE A 138 6.54 11.75 9.69
C PHE A 138 6.18 13.03 8.92
N ARG A 139 6.25 14.19 9.57
CA ARG A 139 5.95 15.49 8.91
C ARG A 139 6.93 15.78 7.78
N GLU A 140 8.21 15.48 7.96
CA GLU A 140 9.22 15.61 6.91
C GLU A 140 8.95 14.68 5.73
N PHE A 141 8.52 13.45 5.99
CA PHE A 141 8.09 12.52 4.94
C PHE A 141 6.91 13.10 4.16
N VAL A 142 5.88 13.61 4.83
CA VAL A 142 4.70 14.21 4.17
C VAL A 142 5.09 15.40 3.31
N LEU A 143 5.91 16.32 3.84
CA LEU A 143 6.39 17.49 3.11
C LEU A 143 7.24 17.10 1.88
N ARG A 144 8.10 16.10 2.03
CA ARG A 144 9.00 15.62 0.97
C ARG A 144 8.25 14.94 -0.17
N GLU A 145 7.19 14.20 0.14
CA GLU A 145 6.40 13.44 -0.84
C GLU A 145 5.30 14.29 -1.51
N GLY A 146 4.82 15.33 -0.82
CA GLY A 146 3.97 16.39 -1.39
C GLY A 146 2.58 15.93 -1.84
N GLU A 147 2.02 16.63 -2.82
CA GLU A 147 0.62 16.47 -3.25
C GLU A 147 0.25 15.05 -3.66
N SER A 148 1.18 14.31 -4.26
CA SER A 148 0.90 12.94 -4.69
C SER A 148 0.58 12.01 -3.53
N LEU A 149 1.22 12.20 -2.37
CA LEU A 149 0.96 11.44 -1.17
C LEU A 149 -0.35 11.90 -0.52
N TYR A 150 -0.53 13.22 -0.43
CA TYR A 150 -1.75 13.83 0.08
C TYR A 150 -2.99 13.27 -0.61
N TRP A 151 -2.99 13.24 -1.94
CA TRP A 151 -4.15 12.75 -2.68
C TRP A 151 -4.36 11.23 -2.61
N GLN A 152 -3.31 10.44 -2.39
CA GLN A 152 -3.49 9.02 -2.06
C GLN A 152 -4.22 8.87 -0.73
N ALA A 153 -3.78 9.58 0.30
CA ALA A 153 -4.41 9.54 1.61
C ALA A 153 -5.85 10.08 1.60
N ALA A 154 -6.07 11.19 0.89
CA ALA A 154 -7.41 11.74 0.69
C ALA A 154 -8.34 10.79 -0.08
N PHE A 155 -7.81 10.09 -1.10
CA PHE A 155 -8.56 9.06 -1.82
C PHE A 155 -8.97 7.92 -0.88
N ASP A 156 -8.05 7.37 -0.09
CA ASP A 156 -8.36 6.25 0.81
C ASP A 156 -9.33 6.68 1.94
N ALA A 157 -9.18 7.89 2.48
CA ALA A 157 -10.10 8.48 3.44
C ALA A 157 -11.52 8.63 2.86
N LEU A 158 -11.62 9.23 1.68
CA LEU A 158 -12.89 9.40 0.99
C LEU A 158 -13.49 8.05 0.59
N HIS A 159 -12.69 7.09 0.14
CA HIS A 159 -13.17 5.76 -0.23
C HIS A 159 -13.77 5.05 0.98
N ALA A 160 -13.09 5.08 2.13
CA ALA A 160 -13.60 4.51 3.37
C ALA A 160 -14.92 5.14 3.83
N TRP A 161 -15.11 6.45 3.60
CA TRP A 161 -16.38 7.14 3.86
C TRP A 161 -17.47 6.76 2.85
N GLN A 162 -17.12 6.63 1.57
CA GLN A 162 -18.05 6.28 0.50
C GLN A 162 -18.64 4.87 0.68
N VAL A 163 -17.82 3.87 1.04
CA VAL A 163 -18.29 2.48 1.21
C VAL A 163 -19.22 2.30 2.42
N GLN A 164 -19.13 3.17 3.44
CA GLN A 164 -20.07 3.19 4.56
C GLN A 164 -21.48 3.62 4.12
N GLN A 165 -21.58 4.45 3.09
CA GLN A 165 -22.87 4.87 2.54
C GLN A 165 -23.44 3.87 1.54
N ASP A 166 -22.57 3.29 0.72
CA ASP A 166 -22.95 2.29 -0.28
C ASP A 166 -21.76 1.37 -0.55
N PRO A 167 -21.82 0.10 -0.10
CA PRO A 167 -20.75 -0.89 -0.33
C PRO A 167 -20.42 -1.14 -1.80
N LEU A 168 -21.30 -0.76 -2.75
CA LEU A 168 -21.05 -0.90 -4.19
C LEU A 168 -20.11 0.18 -4.75
N ARG A 169 -19.71 1.18 -3.95
CA ARG A 169 -18.76 2.24 -4.34
C ARG A 169 -17.32 1.73 -4.37
N TRP A 170 -17.00 0.96 -5.40
CA TRP A 170 -15.70 0.30 -5.60
C TRP A 170 -14.53 1.26 -5.90
N GLY A 171 -14.80 2.48 -6.36
CA GLY A 171 -13.80 3.49 -6.70
C GLY A 171 -14.46 4.78 -7.22
N TRP A 172 -13.65 5.79 -7.57
CA TRP A 172 -14.17 7.14 -7.88
C TRP A 172 -15.25 7.21 -8.98
N PRO A 173 -15.28 6.36 -10.03
CA PRO A 173 -16.34 6.43 -11.04
C PRO A 173 -17.73 6.07 -10.49
N ALA A 174 -17.79 5.33 -9.38
CA ALA A 174 -19.02 4.94 -8.70
C ALA A 174 -19.44 5.94 -7.60
N TRP A 175 -18.62 6.95 -7.30
CA TRP A 175 -18.97 7.98 -6.33
C TRP A 175 -19.94 9.00 -6.94
N PRO A 176 -20.68 9.75 -6.10
CA PRO A 176 -21.45 10.90 -6.58
C PRO A 176 -20.57 11.87 -7.36
N LYS A 177 -21.13 12.51 -8.40
CA LYS A 177 -20.38 13.35 -9.35
C LYS A 177 -19.54 14.44 -8.67
N ALA A 178 -20.03 14.99 -7.56
CA ALA A 178 -19.34 16.00 -6.75
C ALA A 178 -17.99 15.52 -6.18
N PHE A 179 -17.81 14.21 -5.97
CA PHE A 179 -16.59 13.62 -5.43
C PHE A 179 -15.65 13.06 -6.51
N GLN A 180 -16.03 13.14 -7.79
CA GLN A 180 -15.23 12.60 -8.87
C GLN A 180 -14.10 13.54 -9.30
N ASP A 181 -14.12 14.80 -8.92
CA ASP A 181 -13.10 15.79 -9.28
C ASP A 181 -12.38 16.26 -8.01
N ILE A 182 -11.05 16.13 -7.98
CA ILE A 182 -10.22 16.55 -6.84
C ILE A 182 -10.34 18.05 -6.56
N ASP A 183 -10.68 18.83 -7.59
CA ASP A 183 -10.78 20.28 -7.50
C ASP A 183 -12.15 20.77 -7.04
N SER A 184 -13.12 19.87 -6.89
CA SER A 184 -14.48 20.23 -6.50
C SER A 184 -14.51 20.83 -5.09
N PRO A 185 -15.47 21.75 -4.83
CA PRO A 185 -15.65 22.30 -3.48
C PRO A 185 -16.01 21.21 -2.47
N GLU A 186 -16.72 20.15 -2.87
CA GLU A 186 -17.11 19.06 -1.98
C GLU A 186 -15.93 18.19 -1.55
N VAL A 187 -14.98 17.89 -2.46
CA VAL A 187 -13.76 17.16 -2.09
C VAL A 187 -12.89 18.03 -1.18
N LYS A 188 -12.74 19.32 -1.49
CA LYS A 188 -11.99 20.26 -0.63
C LYS A 188 -12.61 20.39 0.76
N ALA A 189 -13.94 20.49 0.85
CA ALA A 189 -14.66 20.52 2.12
C ALA A 189 -14.49 19.20 2.89
N PHE A 190 -14.62 18.06 2.22
CA PHE A 190 -14.39 16.74 2.83
C PHE A 190 -12.99 16.64 3.43
N CYS A 191 -11.94 17.03 2.70
CA CYS A 191 -10.58 16.96 3.19
C CYS A 191 -10.31 17.83 4.43
N VAL A 192 -11.05 18.96 4.58
CA VAL A 192 -10.97 19.82 5.78
C VAL A 192 -11.76 19.21 6.95
N GLU A 193 -12.97 18.73 6.69
CA GLU A 193 -13.82 18.11 7.72
C GLU A 193 -13.23 16.79 8.26
N HIS A 194 -12.54 16.05 7.39
CA HIS A 194 -11.94 14.75 7.67
C HIS A 194 -10.40 14.79 7.72
N GLU A 195 -9.81 15.91 8.17
CA GLU A 195 -8.35 16.09 8.21
C GLU A 195 -7.63 14.99 9.02
N ASP A 196 -8.21 14.53 10.13
CA ASP A 196 -7.65 13.43 10.94
C ASP A 196 -7.65 12.11 10.16
N ASP A 197 -8.69 11.83 9.36
CA ASP A 197 -8.74 10.64 8.52
C ASP A 197 -7.69 10.69 7.43
N VAL A 198 -7.53 11.84 6.76
CA VAL A 198 -6.46 12.02 5.77
C VAL A 198 -5.09 11.85 6.43
N SER A 199 -4.88 12.44 7.60
CA SER A 199 -3.63 12.32 8.36
C SER A 199 -3.32 10.88 8.78
N PHE A 200 -4.34 10.11 9.14
CA PHE A 200 -4.21 8.69 9.41
C PHE A 200 -3.69 7.92 8.19
N TYR A 201 -4.27 8.12 6.99
CA TYR A 201 -3.80 7.43 5.79
C TYR A 201 -2.41 7.91 5.32
N LEU A 202 -2.06 9.17 5.56
CA LEU A 202 -0.68 9.66 5.40
C LEU A 202 0.29 8.88 6.30
N TRP A 203 -0.08 8.69 7.57
CA TRP A 203 0.72 7.95 8.53
C TRP A 203 0.86 6.48 8.17
N LEU A 204 -0.19 5.83 7.65
CA LEU A 204 -0.09 4.46 7.15
C LEU A 204 0.94 4.32 6.01
N GLN A 205 0.97 5.27 5.07
CA GLN A 205 1.98 5.26 4.00
C GLN A 205 3.39 5.48 4.56
N TRP A 206 3.55 6.34 5.57
CA TRP A 206 4.83 6.52 6.26
C TRP A 206 5.29 5.25 6.99
N LEU A 207 4.39 4.54 7.69
CA LEU A 207 4.69 3.26 8.33
C LEU A 207 5.11 2.21 7.30
N ALA A 208 4.34 2.03 6.23
CA ALA A 208 4.65 1.09 5.17
C ALA A 208 6.01 1.39 4.52
N TRP A 209 6.29 2.67 4.27
CA TRP A 209 7.58 3.12 3.74
C TRP A 209 8.73 2.82 4.70
N SER A 210 8.56 3.15 5.99
CA SER A 210 9.59 3.00 7.02
C SER A 210 9.91 1.52 7.27
N GLN A 211 8.90 0.65 7.32
CA GLN A 211 9.12 -0.79 7.50
C GLN A 211 9.76 -1.43 6.27
N PHE A 212 9.37 -1.02 5.07
CA PHE A 212 10.03 -1.50 3.85
C PHE A 212 11.49 -1.02 3.75
N ALA A 213 11.77 0.22 4.17
CA ALA A 213 13.14 0.73 4.28
C ALA A 213 13.99 -0.07 5.28
N ALA A 214 13.42 -0.44 6.44
CA ALA A 214 14.09 -1.30 7.41
C ALA A 214 14.41 -2.71 6.86
N CYS A 215 13.53 -3.25 6.00
CA CYS A 215 13.82 -4.50 5.26
C CYS A 215 15.02 -4.30 4.32
N TRP A 216 15.02 -3.21 3.56
CA TRP A 216 16.13 -2.88 2.66
C TRP A 216 17.46 -2.78 3.43
N GLU A 217 17.50 -2.02 4.53
CA GLU A 217 18.69 -1.87 5.37
C GLU A 217 19.20 -3.20 5.93
N THR A 218 18.27 -4.09 6.33
CA THR A 218 18.62 -5.45 6.78
C THR A 218 19.30 -6.23 5.66
N SER A 219 18.76 -6.18 4.44
CA SER A 219 19.36 -6.86 3.27
C SER A 219 20.77 -6.36 2.95
N GLN A 220 21.02 -5.06 3.11
CA GLN A 220 22.33 -4.45 2.87
C GLN A 220 23.34 -4.85 3.95
N ARG A 221 22.91 -4.85 5.21
CA ARG A 221 23.74 -5.27 6.35
C ARG A 221 24.22 -6.71 6.21
N ASP A 222 23.35 -7.58 5.70
CA ASP A 222 23.65 -9.00 5.51
C ASP A 222 24.41 -9.29 4.20
N GLY A 223 24.87 -8.25 3.49
CA GLY A 223 25.74 -8.38 2.32
C GLY A 223 25.06 -8.97 1.10
N MET A 224 23.72 -8.88 1.00
CA MET A 224 22.98 -9.37 -0.15
C MET A 224 23.25 -8.45 -1.37
N PRO A 225 23.87 -8.94 -2.47
CA PRO A 225 24.28 -8.07 -3.57
C PRO A 225 23.14 -7.32 -4.27
N ILE A 226 21.92 -7.87 -4.22
CA ILE A 226 20.72 -7.23 -4.79
C ILE A 226 19.73 -6.87 -3.68
N GLY A 227 19.58 -7.70 -2.64
CA GLY A 227 18.72 -7.43 -1.48
C GLY A 227 17.24 -7.64 -1.78
N LEU A 228 16.55 -6.59 -2.24
CA LEU A 228 15.12 -6.64 -2.55
C LEU A 228 14.89 -6.42 -4.05
N TYR A 229 14.19 -7.35 -4.69
CA TYR A 229 13.79 -7.25 -6.09
C TYR A 229 12.28 -6.98 -6.18
N ARG A 230 11.93 -5.75 -6.59
CA ARG A 230 10.53 -5.29 -6.71
C ARG A 230 9.97 -5.54 -8.10
N ASP A 231 8.69 -5.88 -8.15
CA ASP A 231 7.91 -5.95 -9.38
C ASP A 231 7.06 -4.67 -9.58
N LEU A 232 7.01 -4.18 -10.82
CA LEU A 232 6.28 -2.98 -11.22
C LEU A 232 5.14 -3.37 -12.16
N ALA A 233 3.90 -3.21 -11.70
CA ALA A 233 2.72 -3.42 -12.52
C ALA A 233 2.72 -2.44 -13.71
N VAL A 234 2.18 -2.92 -14.84
CA VAL A 234 2.18 -2.21 -16.14
C VAL A 234 1.38 -0.90 -16.11
N GLY A 235 0.57 -0.66 -15.08
CA GLY A 235 -0.44 0.40 -15.00
C GLY A 235 -1.30 0.30 -13.73
N VAL A 236 -2.42 1.02 -13.73
CA VAL A 236 -3.32 1.21 -12.57
C VAL A 236 -4.76 0.89 -12.96
N ALA A 237 -5.60 0.65 -11.96
CA ALA A 237 -7.03 0.48 -12.15
C ALA A 237 -7.74 1.81 -12.47
N GLU A 238 -8.83 1.75 -13.25
CA GLU A 238 -9.57 2.93 -13.72
C GLU A 238 -10.24 3.78 -12.64
N GLY A 239 -10.46 3.18 -11.47
CA GLY A 239 -11.10 3.84 -10.32
C GLY A 239 -10.16 4.10 -9.15
N GLY A 240 -8.84 4.01 -9.36
CA GLY A 240 -7.81 4.26 -8.35
C GLY A 240 -7.45 5.73 -8.18
N SER A 241 -6.70 6.03 -7.11
CA SER A 241 -6.21 7.37 -6.78
C SER A 241 -5.42 8.00 -7.93
N GLU A 242 -4.57 7.23 -8.62
CA GLU A 242 -3.71 7.76 -9.68
C GLU A 242 -4.52 8.30 -10.87
N THR A 243 -5.65 7.66 -11.20
CA THR A 243 -6.58 8.11 -12.25
C THR A 243 -7.55 9.19 -11.79
N TRP A 244 -7.79 9.29 -10.48
CA TRP A 244 -8.62 10.33 -9.88
C TRP A 244 -7.87 11.67 -9.90
N CYS A 245 -6.58 11.67 -9.55
CA CYS A 245 -5.78 12.88 -9.42
C CYS A 245 -5.18 13.37 -10.75
N ASP A 246 -4.76 12.46 -11.63
CA ASP A 246 -4.07 12.79 -12.88
C ASP A 246 -4.86 12.27 -14.10
N ARG A 247 -6.17 12.52 -14.14
CA ARG A 247 -7.09 11.96 -15.16
C ARG A 247 -6.63 12.17 -16.61
N GLU A 248 -6.06 13.34 -16.93
CA GLU A 248 -5.60 13.67 -18.29
C GLU A 248 -4.41 12.83 -18.76
N LEU A 249 -3.63 12.29 -17.81
CA LEU A 249 -2.55 11.37 -18.11
C LEU A 249 -3.09 10.05 -18.68
N TYR A 250 -4.39 9.75 -18.51
CA TYR A 250 -4.97 8.44 -18.72
C TYR A 250 -6.10 8.46 -19.78
N CYS A 251 -5.96 7.68 -20.85
CA CYS A 251 -7.03 7.40 -21.83
C CYS A 251 -8.18 6.50 -21.30
N LEU A 252 -9.08 7.01 -20.44
CA LEU A 252 -10.15 6.23 -19.76
C LEU A 252 -11.11 5.45 -20.68
N LYS A 253 -11.14 5.78 -21.98
CA LYS A 253 -11.99 5.14 -22.99
C LYS A 253 -11.35 3.90 -23.65
N ALA A 254 -10.13 3.52 -23.27
CA ALA A 254 -9.40 2.37 -23.80
C ALA A 254 -8.98 1.40 -22.69
N SER A 255 -8.70 0.14 -23.07
CA SER A 255 -8.15 -0.90 -22.19
C SER A 255 -6.86 -1.47 -22.77
N VAL A 256 -5.79 -1.55 -22.00
CA VAL A 256 -4.62 -2.40 -22.32
C VAL A 256 -5.02 -3.88 -22.19
N GLY A 257 -4.52 -4.69 -23.11
CA GLY A 257 -4.70 -6.13 -23.14
C GLY A 257 -3.63 -6.80 -23.99
N ALA A 258 -3.72 -8.11 -24.14
CA ALA A 258 -2.88 -8.89 -25.03
C ALA A 258 -3.72 -9.43 -26.21
N PRO A 259 -3.17 -9.42 -27.44
CA PRO A 259 -3.83 -10.08 -28.56
C PRO A 259 -3.93 -11.60 -28.32
N PRO A 260 -4.81 -12.32 -29.03
CA PRO A 260 -4.88 -13.78 -28.95
C PRO A 260 -3.53 -14.44 -29.22
N ASP A 261 -3.21 -15.49 -28.47
CA ASP A 261 -1.99 -16.28 -28.61
C ASP A 261 -2.28 -17.79 -28.49
N ILE A 262 -1.24 -18.62 -28.65
CA ILE A 262 -1.36 -20.09 -28.66
C ILE A 262 -1.90 -20.65 -27.33
N LEU A 263 -1.56 -20.03 -26.19
CA LEU A 263 -1.97 -20.47 -24.85
C LEU A 263 -3.26 -19.77 -24.39
N GLY A 264 -3.56 -18.59 -24.93
CA GLY A 264 -4.77 -17.80 -24.73
C GLY A 264 -5.43 -17.50 -26.07
N PRO A 265 -6.18 -18.47 -26.65
CA PRO A 265 -6.78 -18.32 -27.98
C PRO A 265 -7.87 -17.24 -28.05
N LEU A 266 -8.35 -16.78 -26.89
CA LEU A 266 -9.19 -15.59 -26.76
C LEU A 266 -8.31 -14.39 -26.42
N ALA A 267 -8.55 -13.26 -27.09
CA ALA A 267 -7.93 -11.99 -26.72
C ALA A 267 -8.21 -11.71 -25.25
N ARG A 268 -7.15 -11.49 -24.45
CA ARG A 268 -7.29 -11.15 -23.05
C ARG A 268 -7.25 -9.63 -22.94
N THR A 269 -8.39 -9.00 -22.67
CA THR A 269 -8.37 -7.81 -21.80
C THR A 269 -7.80 -8.28 -20.48
N GLY A 270 -6.74 -7.66 -19.97
CA GLY A 270 -6.14 -8.06 -18.69
C GLY A 270 -7.23 -8.15 -17.62
N ALA A 271 -7.06 -9.03 -16.62
CA ALA A 271 -8.04 -9.25 -15.55
C ALA A 271 -8.40 -7.97 -14.75
N CYS A 272 -7.67 -6.88 -14.99
CA CYS A 272 -8.04 -5.51 -14.66
C CYS A 272 -9.09 -5.01 -15.67
N ARG A 273 -10.34 -4.82 -15.23
CA ARG A 273 -11.30 -4.00 -15.98
C ARG A 273 -10.64 -2.63 -16.23
N ARG A 274 -10.31 -2.33 -17.50
CA ARG A 274 -9.69 -1.09 -17.99
C ARG A 274 -8.32 -0.73 -17.41
N TRP A 275 -7.26 -1.26 -18.03
CA TRP A 275 -5.95 -0.59 -18.00
C TRP A 275 -5.98 0.65 -18.89
N ILE A 276 -5.42 1.76 -18.42
CA ILE A 276 -5.48 3.00 -19.19
C ILE A 276 -4.11 3.39 -19.75
N ARG A 277 -4.04 3.59 -21.07
CA ARG A 277 -2.82 4.09 -21.76
C ARG A 277 -2.48 5.49 -21.25
N ILE A 278 -1.21 5.72 -20.93
CA ILE A 278 -0.71 7.08 -20.71
C ILE A 278 -0.88 7.87 -22.02
N SER A 279 -1.70 8.92 -22.01
CA SER A 279 -1.70 9.88 -23.10
C SER A 279 -0.33 10.56 -23.07
N LEU A 280 0.44 10.44 -24.15
CA LEU A 280 1.69 11.18 -24.34
C LEU A 280 1.48 12.30 -25.37
N PRO A 281 0.77 13.40 -25.05
CA PRO A 281 1.07 14.71 -25.63
C PRO A 281 2.37 15.23 -24.96
N PRO A 282 2.91 16.43 -25.22
CA PRO A 282 4.22 16.82 -24.69
C PRO A 282 4.12 17.18 -23.19
N ALA A 283 3.73 16.22 -22.35
CA ALA A 283 3.92 16.27 -20.93
C ALA A 283 5.43 16.11 -20.68
N PRO A 284 6.04 16.96 -19.83
CA PRO A 284 7.47 16.87 -19.56
C PRO A 284 7.82 15.47 -19.04
N MET A 285 8.96 14.93 -19.49
CA MET A 285 9.54 13.65 -19.05
C MET A 285 9.64 13.49 -17.51
N SER A 286 9.47 14.58 -16.75
CA SER A 286 9.40 14.59 -15.29
C SER A 286 8.35 13.64 -14.73
N ARG A 287 7.16 13.48 -15.34
CA ARG A 287 6.09 12.62 -14.77
C ARG A 287 6.39 11.11 -14.87
N LEU A 288 6.96 10.67 -15.99
CA LEU A 288 7.50 9.30 -16.13
C LEU A 288 8.71 9.08 -15.21
N SER A 289 9.59 10.09 -15.11
CA SER A 289 10.73 10.04 -14.21
C SER A 289 10.30 9.93 -12.75
N THR A 290 9.18 10.52 -12.31
CA THR A 290 8.72 10.44 -10.91
C THR A 290 8.24 9.04 -10.53
N CYS A 291 7.58 8.31 -11.44
CA CYS A 291 7.18 6.92 -11.18
C CYS A 291 8.42 6.03 -10.94
N CYS A 292 9.39 6.06 -11.85
CA CYS A 292 10.63 5.31 -11.65
C CYS A 292 11.50 5.87 -10.51
N ALA A 293 11.53 7.18 -10.31
CA ALA A 293 12.36 7.81 -9.28
C ALA A 293 11.83 7.59 -7.88
N LEU A 294 10.52 7.51 -7.63
CA LEU A 294 10.00 7.15 -6.31
C LEU A 294 10.32 5.68 -5.97
N ILE A 295 10.25 4.82 -6.99
CA ILE A 295 10.61 3.39 -6.92
C ILE A 295 12.11 3.19 -6.67
N CYS A 296 12.98 4.00 -7.30
CA CYS A 296 14.43 3.93 -7.12
C CYS A 296 14.94 4.72 -5.90
N ARG A 297 14.29 5.83 -5.51
CA ARG A 297 14.70 6.65 -4.35
C ARG A 297 14.40 5.98 -3.01
N THR A 298 13.42 5.07 -2.96
CA THR A 298 13.24 4.16 -1.82
C THR A 298 14.47 3.27 -1.60
N ALA A 299 15.26 2.96 -2.64
CA ALA A 299 16.47 2.16 -2.54
C ALA A 299 17.77 3.00 -2.37
N ALA A 300 17.80 4.23 -2.91
CA ALA A 300 19.06 4.98 -3.08
C ALA A 300 19.48 5.88 -1.89
N ARG A 301 18.62 6.21 -0.92
CA ARG A 301 18.94 7.20 0.13
C ARG A 301 19.13 6.70 1.56
N CYS A 302 18.89 5.43 1.86
CA CYS A 302 19.42 4.82 3.09
C CYS A 302 20.97 4.80 3.12
N ALA A 303 21.63 5.03 1.97
CA ALA A 303 23.09 5.12 1.86
C ALA A 303 23.67 6.52 2.16
N SER A 304 22.84 7.55 2.44
CA SER A 304 23.31 8.93 2.65
C SER A 304 23.13 9.47 4.06
N ILE A 305 22.82 8.61 5.03
CA ILE A 305 22.80 8.93 6.48
C ILE A 305 23.88 8.08 7.20
N THR A 306 25.11 8.21 6.71
CA THR A 306 26.36 7.85 7.40
C THR A 306 27.38 8.93 7.10
#